data_AF-A0A7R9Y4L6-F1
#
_entry.id   AF-A0A7R9Y4L6-F1
#
_cell.length_a   1.000
_cell.length_b   1.000
_cell.length_c   1.000
_cell.angle_alpha   90.00
_cell.angle_beta   90.00
_cell.angle_gamma   90.00
#
_symmetry.space_group_name_H-M   'P 1'
#
loop_
_entity.id
_entity.type
_entity.pdbx_description
1 polymer ?
#
loop_
_entity_poly.entity_id
_entity_poly.type
_entity_poly.pdbx_seq_one_letter_code
_entity_poly.pdbx_strand_id
1 'polypeptide(L)'
;MFDCRAPYNPGAYASLVKEERSASSRTVYATVFFAGAGASAGYLACGSSSGALSVWNLDDALGRARAADASGDDDAAVLPRVIVDAHDGAVYSVVSYEPDAGDADSRLLCTAGEDGVTNLYRVADLVSAA
;
A
#
# COMPACT_ATOMS: atom_id res chain seq x y z
N MET A 1 -26.30 7.56 1.44
CA MET A 1 -26.31 6.38 0.55
C MET A 1 -25.45 6.71 -0.65
N PHE A 2 -24.33 6.01 -0.85
CA PHE A 2 -23.52 6.17 -2.06
C PHE A 2 -24.17 5.39 -3.19
N ASP A 3 -24.44 6.07 -4.29
CA ASP A 3 -25.06 5.48 -5.49
C ASP A 3 -23.96 5.15 -6.51
N CYS A 4 -23.58 3.88 -6.57
CA CYS A 4 -22.50 3.39 -7.43
C CYS A 4 -22.99 2.90 -8.81
N ARG A 5 -24.20 3.29 -9.24
CA ARG A 5 -24.82 2.81 -10.50
C ARG A 5 -24.33 3.54 -11.77
N ALA A 6 -23.16 4.20 -11.74
CA ALA A 6 -22.52 4.63 -12.97
C ALA A 6 -22.33 3.39 -13.87
N PRO A 7 -22.57 3.47 -15.19
CA PRO A 7 -22.41 2.33 -16.08
C PRO A 7 -20.95 1.87 -16.06
N TYR A 8 -20.66 0.85 -15.25
CA TYR A 8 -19.35 0.24 -15.15
C TYR A 8 -19.10 -0.49 -16.46
N ASN A 9 -18.13 0.00 -17.24
CA ASN A 9 -17.66 -0.66 -18.45
C ASN A 9 -16.37 -1.44 -18.12
N PRO A 10 -16.46 -2.75 -17.83
CA PRO A 10 -15.29 -3.54 -17.46
C PRO A 10 -14.23 -3.59 -18.57
N GLY A 11 -14.63 -3.52 -19.84
CA GLY A 11 -13.69 -3.56 -20.97
C GLY A 11 -12.87 -2.27 -21.12
N ALA A 12 -13.49 -1.12 -20.89
CA ALA A 12 -12.80 0.16 -20.88
C ALA A 12 -11.84 0.27 -19.68
N TYR A 13 -12.28 -0.17 -18.50
CA TYR A 13 -11.44 -0.21 -17.30
C TYR A 13 -10.21 -1.11 -17.50
N ALA A 14 -10.40 -2.34 -17.98
CA ALA A 14 -9.29 -3.26 -18.23
C ALA A 14 -8.29 -2.71 -19.26
N SER A 15 -8.77 -1.98 -20.28
CA SER A 15 -7.90 -1.36 -21.29
C SER A 15 -7.05 -0.23 -20.72
N LEU A 16 -7.64 0.65 -19.88
CA LEU A 16 -6.92 1.72 -19.19
C LEU A 16 -5.89 1.17 -18.20
N VAL A 17 -6.25 0.17 -17.39
CA VAL A 17 -5.31 -0.49 -16.47
C VAL A 17 -4.13 -1.10 -17.23
N LYS A 18 -4.39 -1.69 -18.40
CA LYS A 18 -3.35 -2.24 -19.27
C LYS A 18 -2.46 -1.15 -19.88
N GLU A 19 -3.02 0.00 -20.23
CA GLU A 19 -2.26 1.16 -20.72
C GLU A 19 -1.37 1.75 -19.62
N GLU A 20 -1.89 1.93 -18.39
CA GLU A 20 -1.11 2.34 -17.22
C GLU A 20 0.03 1.35 -16.90
N ARG A 21 -0.24 0.04 -16.96
CA ARG A 21 0.80 -1.00 -16.84
C ARG A 21 1.89 -0.84 -17.90
N SER A 22 1.50 -0.54 -19.14
CA SER A 22 2.41 -0.41 -20.27
C SER A 22 3.23 0.88 -20.20
N ALA A 23 2.70 1.92 -19.55
CA ALA A 23 3.36 3.20 -19.33
C ALA A 23 4.41 3.19 -18.20
N SER A 24 4.59 2.06 -17.50
CA SER A 24 5.43 1.95 -16.28
C SER A 24 5.02 2.91 -15.16
N SER A 25 3.84 3.52 -15.22
CA SER A 25 3.29 4.30 -14.11
C SER A 25 2.76 3.32 -13.06
N ARG A 26 3.44 3.24 -11.92
CA ARG A 26 2.95 2.48 -10.75
C ARG A 26 1.81 3.25 -10.09
N THR A 27 0.61 3.16 -10.67
CA THR A 27 -0.61 3.71 -10.06
C THR A 27 -0.84 3.02 -8.71
N VAL A 28 -1.11 3.81 -7.68
CA VAL A 28 -1.53 3.30 -6.37
C VAL A 28 -3.06 3.25 -6.37
N TYR A 29 -3.63 2.06 -6.18
CA TYR A 29 -5.09 1.87 -6.19
C TYR A 29 -5.69 1.79 -4.79
N ALA A 30 -4.92 1.31 -3.82
CA ALA A 30 -5.40 1.13 -2.46
C ALA A 30 -4.33 1.53 -1.46
N THR A 31 -4.74 2.20 -0.39
CA THR A 31 -3.86 2.60 0.71
C THR A 31 -4.54 2.37 2.05
N VAL A 32 -3.75 2.06 3.07
CA VAL A 32 -4.24 1.96 4.46
C VAL A 32 -3.17 2.41 5.44
N PHE A 33 -3.59 3.19 6.44
CA PHE A 33 -2.78 3.53 7.59
C PHE A 33 -2.90 2.45 8.66
N PHE A 34 -1.79 2.10 9.31
CA PHE A 34 -1.79 1.14 10.40
C PHE A 34 -0.66 1.42 11.40
N ALA A 35 -0.81 0.93 12.62
CA ALA A 35 0.22 1.05 13.66
C ALA A 35 1.20 -0.14 13.61
N GLY A 36 2.49 0.13 13.82
CA GLY A 36 3.49 -0.92 13.99
C GLY A 36 3.37 -1.63 15.34
N ALA A 37 3.95 -2.84 15.45
CA ALA A 37 4.01 -3.58 16.70
C ALA A 37 4.72 -2.73 17.79
N GLY A 38 4.03 -2.46 18.90
CA GLY A 38 4.61 -1.84 20.10
C GLY A 38 4.90 -0.33 20.12
N ALA A 39 4.59 0.48 19.09
CA ALA A 39 4.94 1.91 19.10
C ALA A 39 3.95 2.85 18.37
N SER A 40 4.04 4.16 18.69
CA SER A 40 3.27 5.26 18.08
C SER A 40 3.62 5.58 16.63
N ALA A 41 4.53 4.82 16.01
CA ALA A 41 4.95 5.03 14.63
C ALA A 41 3.85 4.54 13.68
N GLY A 42 3.34 5.47 12.88
CA GLY A 42 2.37 5.18 11.84
C GLY A 42 3.05 4.65 10.59
N TYR A 43 2.42 3.65 9.97
CA TYR A 43 2.83 3.10 8.69
C TYR A 43 1.72 3.33 7.66
N LEU A 44 2.14 3.37 6.39
CA LEU A 44 1.24 3.39 5.25
C LEU A 44 1.56 2.20 4.35
N ALA A 45 0.56 1.39 4.04
CA ALA A 45 0.66 0.36 3.03
C ALA A 45 -0.02 0.85 1.75
N CYS A 46 0.62 0.63 0.60
CA CYS A 46 0.14 1.02 -0.72
C CYS A 46 0.15 -0.20 -1.65
N GLY A 47 -1.04 -0.59 -2.13
CA GLY A 47 -1.23 -1.57 -3.19
C GLY A 47 -1.26 -0.91 -4.56
N SER A 48 -0.56 -1.48 -5.53
CA SER A 48 -0.33 -0.86 -6.85
C SER A 48 -0.79 -1.71 -8.03
N SER A 49 -0.86 -1.09 -9.20
CA SER A 49 -1.22 -1.72 -10.48
C SER A 49 -0.28 -2.84 -10.93
N SER A 50 0.95 -2.88 -10.37
CA SER A 50 1.96 -3.90 -10.64
C SER A 50 1.82 -5.16 -9.78
N GLY A 51 0.87 -5.20 -8.84
CA GLY A 51 0.74 -6.28 -7.87
C GLY A 51 1.65 -6.18 -6.65
N ALA A 52 2.46 -5.11 -6.58
CA ALA A 52 3.30 -4.86 -5.43
C ALA A 52 2.50 -4.20 -4.29
N LEU A 53 2.73 -4.71 -3.08
CA LEU A 53 2.42 -4.06 -1.81
C LEU A 53 3.69 -3.37 -1.30
N SER A 54 3.65 -2.06 -1.12
CA SER A 54 4.75 -1.31 -0.50
C SER A 54 4.35 -0.78 0.87
N VAL A 55 5.26 -0.83 1.84
CA VAL A 55 5.02 -0.36 3.21
C VAL A 55 6.01 0.75 3.54
N TRP A 56 5.52 1.83 4.12
CA TRP A 56 6.26 3.06 4.37
C TRP A 56 6.21 3.40 5.86
N ASN A 57 7.36 3.78 6.41
CA ASN A 57 7.40 4.44 7.72
C ASN A 57 7.06 5.93 7.53
N LEU A 58 6.04 6.42 8.23
CA LEU A 58 5.57 7.80 8.03
C LEU A 58 6.52 8.85 8.62
N ASP A 59 7.20 8.56 9.72
CA ASP A 59 8.15 9.50 10.31
C ASP A 59 9.34 9.72 9.38
N ASP A 60 9.83 8.64 8.75
CA ASP A 60 10.89 8.71 7.75
C ASP A 60 10.44 9.48 6.50
N ALA A 61 9.24 9.16 5.99
CA ALA A 61 8.69 9.81 4.80
C ALA A 61 8.44 11.31 5.01
N LEU A 62 7.82 11.68 6.14
CA LEU A 62 7.53 13.07 6.48
C LEU A 62 8.79 13.85 6.86
N GLY A 63 9.73 13.22 7.57
CA GLY A 63 11.03 13.82 7.89
C GLY A 63 11.82 14.15 6.63
N ARG A 64 11.79 13.26 5.64
CA ARG A 64 12.42 13.47 4.33
C ARG A 64 11.73 14.53 3.49
N ALA A 65 10.39 14.53 3.43
CA ALA A 65 9.65 15.57 2.71
C ALA A 65 10.04 16.98 3.22
N ARG A 66 10.11 17.16 4.55
CA ARG A 66 10.55 18.42 5.16
C ARG A 66 12.00 18.78 4.82
N ALA A 67 12.89 17.79 4.69
CA ALA A 67 14.28 18.02 4.34
C ALA A 67 14.45 18.39 2.86
N ALA A 68 13.67 17.77 1.96
CA ALA A 68 13.62 18.14 0.55
C ALA A 68 13.13 19.59 0.38
N ASP A 69 12.02 19.95 1.05
CA ASP A 69 11.49 21.33 1.06
C ASP A 69 12.55 22.36 1.52
N ALA A 70 13.38 21.99 2.50
CA ALA A 70 14.41 22.87 3.06
C ALA A 70 15.69 22.95 2.21
N SER A 71 16.03 21.90 1.47
CA SER A 71 17.25 21.82 0.65
C SER A 71 17.04 22.21 -0.80
N GLY A 72 15.79 22.20 -1.28
CA GLY A 72 15.45 22.35 -2.70
C GLY A 72 15.94 21.17 -3.55
N ASP A 73 16.32 20.06 -2.91
CA ASP A 73 16.80 18.84 -3.54
C ASP A 73 15.64 17.84 -3.63
N ASP A 74 14.91 17.91 -4.75
CA ASP A 74 13.77 17.05 -5.05
C ASP A 74 14.19 15.59 -5.38
N ASP A 75 15.49 15.30 -5.50
CA ASP A 75 15.99 14.02 -6.01
C ASP A 75 16.22 12.97 -4.90
N ALA A 76 16.05 13.34 -3.63
CA ALA A 76 16.18 12.42 -2.49
C ALA A 76 14.90 11.58 -2.30
N ALA A 77 14.69 10.59 -3.15
CA ALA A 77 13.55 9.68 -3.06
C ALA A 77 13.50 8.92 -1.72
N VAL A 78 12.37 9.00 -1.01
CA VAL A 78 12.09 8.10 0.12
C VAL A 78 11.83 6.71 -0.47
N LEU A 79 12.50 5.71 0.09
CA LEU A 79 12.26 4.32 -0.27
C LEU A 79 11.26 3.69 0.69
N PRO A 80 10.36 2.81 0.20
CA PRO A 80 9.52 2.01 1.06
C PRO A 80 10.41 1.11 1.93
N ARG A 81 9.93 0.84 3.14
CA ARG A 81 10.61 -0.04 4.08
C ARG A 81 10.60 -1.48 3.62
N VAL A 82 9.49 -1.92 3.03
CA VAL A 82 9.40 -3.23 2.37
C VAL A 82 8.55 -3.13 1.11
N ILE A 83 8.89 -3.94 0.12
CA ILE A 83 8.09 -4.21 -1.06
C ILE A 83 7.87 -5.71 -1.14
N VAL A 84 6.62 -6.13 -1.31
CA VAL A 84 6.24 -7.53 -1.48
C VAL A 84 5.49 -7.65 -2.81
N ASP A 85 5.86 -8.63 -3.62
CA ASP A 85 5.09 -9.04 -4.79
C ASP A 85 3.86 -9.82 -4.31
N ALA A 86 2.78 -9.09 -4.03
CA ALA A 86 1.62 -9.63 -3.36
C ALA A 86 0.70 -10.40 -4.32
N HIS A 87 0.56 -9.95 -5.56
CA HIS A 87 -0.44 -10.49 -6.50
C HIS A 87 0.10 -10.59 -7.93
N ASP A 88 -0.42 -11.56 -8.69
CA ASP A 88 -0.27 -11.60 -10.15
C ASP A 88 -1.31 -10.66 -10.78
N GLY A 89 -0.94 -9.39 -10.87
CA GLY A 89 -1.84 -8.32 -11.30
C GLY A 89 -2.19 -7.35 -10.16
N ALA A 90 -3.10 -6.42 -10.38
CA ALA A 90 -3.23 -5.22 -9.55
C ALA A 90 -3.75 -5.55 -8.14
N VAL A 91 -3.26 -4.83 -7.13
CA VAL A 91 -3.80 -4.88 -5.76
C VAL A 91 -4.98 -3.90 -5.67
N TYR A 92 -6.19 -4.42 -5.49
CA TYR A 92 -7.41 -3.61 -5.47
C TYR A 92 -7.89 -3.25 -4.08
N SER A 93 -7.49 -4.01 -3.06
CA SER A 93 -7.88 -3.76 -1.67
C SER A 93 -6.72 -4.02 -0.74
N VAL A 94 -6.56 -3.15 0.25
CA VAL A 94 -5.63 -3.30 1.36
C VAL A 94 -6.38 -2.95 2.64
N VAL A 95 -6.41 -3.85 3.60
CA VAL A 95 -7.14 -3.69 4.87
C VAL A 95 -6.23 -4.04 6.03
N SER A 96 -6.16 -3.17 7.03
CA SER A 96 -5.55 -3.47 8.31
C SER A 96 -6.59 -4.03 9.28
N TYR A 97 -6.22 -5.05 10.05
CA TYR A 97 -7.07 -5.62 11.07
C TYR A 97 -6.30 -5.76 12.39
N GLU A 98 -6.93 -5.34 13.47
CA GLU A 98 -6.43 -5.46 14.84
C GLU A 98 -7.41 -6.35 15.62
N PRO A 99 -7.08 -7.64 15.83
CA PRO A 99 -7.98 -8.61 16.45
C PRO A 99 -8.27 -8.31 17.93
N ASP A 100 -7.25 -7.85 18.65
CA ASP A 100 -7.33 -7.45 20.05
C ASP A 100 -6.39 -6.26 20.28
N ALA A 101 -6.95 -5.14 20.76
CA ALA A 101 -6.19 -3.91 21.01
C ALA A 101 -5.09 -4.08 22.07
N GLY A 102 -5.14 -5.16 22.86
CA GLY A 102 -4.12 -5.50 23.85
C GLY A 102 -2.89 -6.24 23.31
N ASP A 103 -2.97 -6.85 22.12
CA ASP A 103 -1.90 -7.64 21.52
C ASP A 103 -1.44 -7.03 20.19
N ALA A 104 -0.50 -6.09 20.29
CA ALA A 104 0.05 -5.38 19.14
C ALA A 104 0.76 -6.28 18.13
N ASP A 105 1.16 -7.49 18.53
CA ASP A 105 1.83 -8.47 17.66
C ASP A 105 0.81 -9.29 16.84
N SER A 106 -0.47 -9.25 17.21
CA SER A 106 -1.56 -9.93 16.50
C SER A 106 -2.08 -9.16 15.28
N ARG A 107 -1.58 -7.95 15.01
CA ARG A 107 -2.04 -7.10 13.91
C ARG A 107 -1.76 -7.72 12.54
N LEU A 108 -2.77 -7.63 11.67
CA LEU A 108 -2.74 -8.21 10.33
C LEU A 108 -2.95 -7.15 9.26
N LEU A 109 -2.35 -7.41 8.11
CA LEU A 109 -2.61 -6.74 6.84
C LEU A 109 -3.18 -7.78 5.87
N CYS A 110 -4.21 -7.39 5.14
CA CYS A 110 -4.90 -8.23 4.18
C CYS A 110 -4.91 -7.51 2.82
N THR A 111 -4.52 -8.20 1.76
CA THR A 111 -4.61 -7.68 0.39
C THR A 111 -5.46 -8.59 -0.48
N ALA A 112 -6.20 -8.01 -1.42
CA ALA A 112 -6.90 -8.75 -2.46
C ALA A 112 -6.59 -8.16 -3.83
N GLY A 113 -6.38 -9.03 -4.82
CA GLY A 113 -5.87 -8.64 -6.13
C GLY A 113 -6.64 -9.20 -7.32
N GLU A 114 -6.19 -8.79 -8.50
CA GLU A 114 -6.72 -9.19 -9.82
C GLU A 114 -6.67 -10.70 -10.06
N ASP A 115 -5.69 -11.37 -9.46
CA ASP A 115 -5.53 -12.83 -9.49
C ASP A 115 -6.65 -13.59 -8.76
N GLY A 116 -7.57 -12.87 -8.11
CA GLY A 116 -8.69 -13.47 -7.36
C GLY A 116 -8.26 -14.09 -6.03
N VAL A 117 -7.05 -13.77 -5.55
CA VAL A 117 -6.50 -14.28 -4.30
C VAL A 117 -6.55 -13.20 -3.22
N THR A 118 -6.59 -13.64 -1.97
CA THR A 118 -6.39 -12.81 -0.78
C THR A 118 -5.13 -13.27 -0.05
N ASN A 119 -4.24 -12.34 0.29
CA ASN A 119 -3.04 -12.61 1.07
C ASN A 119 -3.11 -11.95 2.44
N LEU A 120 -2.58 -12.63 3.46
CA LEU A 120 -2.54 -12.17 4.85
C LEU A 120 -1.09 -12.06 5.31
N TYR A 121 -0.79 -10.95 5.97
CA TYR A 121 0.53 -10.62 6.50
C TYR A 121 0.41 -10.30 7.98
N ARG A 122 1.37 -10.78 8.78
CA ARG A 122 1.55 -10.22 10.11
C ARG A 122 2.25 -8.88 9.96
N VAL A 123 1.72 -7.86 10.61
CA VAL A 123 2.32 -6.51 10.58
C VAL A 123 3.74 -6.55 11.12
N ALA A 124 3.97 -7.31 12.20
CA ALA A 124 5.30 -7.49 12.80
C ALA A 124 6.34 -7.96 11.78
N ASP A 125 6.00 -8.88 10.88
CA ASP A 125 6.93 -9.41 9.88
C ASP A 125 7.28 -8.35 8.81
N LEU A 126 6.29 -7.54 8.40
CA LEU A 126 6.47 -6.45 7.43
C LEU A 126 7.31 -5.28 7.98
N VAL A 127 7.21 -5.02 9.29
CA VAL A 127 7.91 -3.89 9.94
C VAL A 127 9.19 -4.31 10.67
N SER A 128 9.48 -5.60 10.82
CA SER A 128 10.72 -6.08 11.45
C SER A 128 11.81 -6.44 10.43
N ALA A 129 11.44 -6.75 9.19
CA ALA A 129 12.37 -6.93 8.09
C ALA A 129 13.15 -5.62 7.81
N ALA A 130 14.39 -5.58 8.31
CA ALA A 130 15.45 -4.63 8.00
C ALA A 130 16.76 -5.41 7.81
#